data_AF-A0A9P5W3R1-F1
#
_entry.id   AF-A0A9P5W3R1-F1
#
_cell.length_a   1.000
_cell.length_b   1.000
_cell.length_c   1.000
_cell.angle_alpha   90.00
_cell.angle_beta   90.00
_cell.angle_gamma   90.00
#
_symmetry.space_group_name_H-M   'P 1'
#
loop_
_entity.id
_entity.type
_entity.pdbx_description
1 polymer ?
#
loop_
_entity_poly.entity_id
_entity_poly.type
_entity_poly.pdbx_seq_one_letter_code
_entity_poly.pdbx_strand_id
1 'polypeptide(L)'
;MPNTPSVDRTHGGPVHKDATVSDNTRGSTDARGDDWDFKVATLFSIFEFTPDNVLQRALIDANGDLEQAIPLILSINSTANSTPNAPPDDVAKHCPCTLMFNVLDKDLATRLLRAMLKDSETWNRNRWWLFERMVESPHKTSYFAERESDMEEVSGWTYNGKKQDPPRRFLPEMEEAKLVVRRIVNELRNSRTIHPYEVQGDWNCNVAAVNHYAHSKESVGWHADKLTYLGPRPTIGSLTLGATRFFRIRKVVPDAKRPDTAGQLISIALPHNSLCIMWPPMQEEWKHDVPPQATVTPHPISGTARINITFRLRREGFSPEDTPVCKCGVAMVLRCVFKNKANYGRYFYMCYAAGSQEGRTCGAFHWVDMEEKLKLKPSQTAEVTANDENGKSQDECIDTSNDHQGDSNKEDDRGLDLADELDDAALLHLPLEAFNESDLVD
;
A
#
# COMPACT_ATOMS: atom_id res chain seq x y z
N MET A 1 -74.58 30.66 26.32
CA MET A 1 -75.99 30.53 25.86
C MET A 1 -76.00 30.71 24.35
N PRO A 2 -76.96 30.15 23.61
CA PRO A 2 -77.91 29.07 23.98
C PRO A 2 -77.39 27.68 23.49
N ASN A 3 -78.01 26.53 23.72
CA ASN A 3 -78.84 26.02 24.84
C ASN A 3 -78.69 24.48 24.88
N THR A 4 -78.67 23.88 26.08
CA THR A 4 -78.78 22.41 26.30
C THR A 4 -80.24 21.96 26.27
N PRO A 5 -80.56 20.71 25.88
CA PRO A 5 -80.60 19.55 26.81
C PRO A 5 -79.96 18.26 26.19
N SER A 6 -79.78 17.09 26.86
CA SER A 6 -79.77 16.69 28.28
C SER A 6 -79.44 15.18 28.44
N VAL A 7 -78.74 14.78 29.53
CA VAL A 7 -79.06 13.62 30.44
C VAL A 7 -78.98 12.18 29.83
N ASP A 8 -78.50 11.10 30.49
CA ASP A 8 -78.16 10.77 31.91
C ASP A 8 -76.89 9.83 31.97
N ARG A 9 -76.08 9.77 33.05
CA ARG A 9 -76.02 8.74 34.16
C ARG A 9 -75.95 7.25 33.74
N THR A 10 -75.32 6.29 34.43
CA THR A 10 -74.43 6.13 35.64
C THR A 10 -73.81 4.71 35.58
N HIS A 11 -72.84 4.20 36.38
CA HIS A 11 -72.06 4.57 37.59
C HIS A 11 -70.62 3.99 37.39
N GLY A 12 -69.62 4.05 38.27
CA GLY A 12 -69.44 4.62 39.63
C GLY A 12 -67.98 4.39 40.12
N GLY A 13 -67.60 4.97 41.27
CA GLY A 13 -66.27 4.79 41.91
C GLY A 13 -66.18 3.54 42.82
N PRO A 14 -65.28 3.47 43.85
CA PRO A 14 -64.50 4.57 44.46
C PRO A 14 -62.97 4.27 44.66
N VAL A 15 -62.07 5.27 44.51
CA VAL A 15 -61.38 6.07 45.57
C VAL A 15 -60.08 5.48 46.17
N HIS A 16 -58.98 6.24 45.98
CA HIS A 16 -57.80 6.48 46.83
C HIS A 16 -57.40 5.51 47.96
N LYS A 17 -56.08 5.25 48.08
CA LYS A 17 -55.20 6.04 48.98
C LYS A 17 -53.69 5.85 48.76
N ASP A 18 -52.95 6.87 49.18
CA ASP A 18 -51.49 7.03 49.16
C ASP A 18 -50.82 6.35 50.38
N ALA A 19 -49.56 5.89 50.25
CA ALA A 19 -48.48 6.16 51.22
C ALA A 19 -47.12 5.49 50.88
N THR A 20 -46.11 6.34 50.85
CA THR A 20 -44.64 6.16 50.98
C THR A 20 -44.10 5.10 51.96
N VAL A 21 -42.88 4.55 51.72
CA VAL A 21 -41.66 4.54 52.61
C VAL A 21 -40.62 3.40 52.30
N SER A 22 -39.33 3.67 52.63
CA SER A 22 -38.17 2.78 52.90
C SER A 22 -37.41 1.98 51.80
N ASP A 23 -36.17 2.43 51.56
CA ASP A 23 -34.87 1.72 51.68
C ASP A 23 -34.64 0.25 51.22
N ASN A 24 -33.85 0.12 50.14
CA ASN A 24 -32.45 -0.36 50.16
C ASN A 24 -32.10 -1.76 50.75
N THR A 25 -31.80 -2.76 49.89
CA THR A 25 -30.49 -3.47 49.90
C THR A 25 -30.24 -4.45 48.72
N ARG A 26 -28.98 -4.49 48.28
CA ARG A 26 -28.24 -5.55 47.53
C ARG A 26 -28.97 -6.76 46.89
N GLY A 27 -28.97 -6.80 45.56
CA GLY A 27 -28.01 -7.63 44.81
C GLY A 27 -28.42 -9.03 44.27
N SER A 28 -28.44 -9.16 42.95
CA SER A 28 -28.04 -10.38 42.21
C SER A 28 -27.60 -10.01 40.79
N THR A 29 -26.71 -10.80 40.18
CA THR A 29 -26.27 -10.66 38.79
C THR A 29 -27.14 -11.49 37.85
N ASP A 30 -27.42 -11.00 36.65
CA ASP A 30 -27.75 -11.86 35.51
C ASP A 30 -27.14 -11.27 34.21
N ALA A 31 -26.37 -12.09 33.49
CA ALA A 31 -25.52 -11.66 32.37
C ALA A 31 -25.91 -12.42 31.10
N ARG A 32 -27.15 -12.21 30.64
CA ARG A 32 -27.78 -12.96 29.54
C ARG A 32 -28.55 -12.10 28.53
N GLY A 33 -28.29 -10.79 28.49
CA GLY A 33 -28.86 -9.87 27.49
C GLY A 33 -28.04 -9.81 26.19
N ASP A 34 -26.72 -9.63 26.32
CA ASP A 34 -25.88 -9.04 25.26
C ASP A 34 -25.56 -9.96 24.06
N ASP A 35 -25.78 -11.28 24.20
CA ASP A 35 -25.49 -12.29 23.17
C ASP A 35 -26.56 -12.34 22.06
N TRP A 36 -27.82 -12.01 22.38
CA TRP A 36 -28.93 -12.07 21.41
C TRP A 36 -28.85 -10.94 20.37
N ASP A 37 -28.62 -9.70 20.80
CA ASP A 37 -28.50 -8.57 19.88
C ASP A 37 -27.28 -8.73 18.94
N PHE A 38 -26.18 -9.29 19.43
CA PHE A 38 -25.01 -9.60 18.60
C PHE A 38 -25.32 -10.66 17.54
N LYS A 39 -26.04 -11.73 17.90
CA LYS A 39 -26.48 -12.77 16.96
C LYS A 39 -27.45 -12.24 15.92
N VAL A 40 -28.45 -11.46 16.33
CA VAL A 40 -29.43 -10.84 15.40
C VAL A 40 -28.74 -9.85 14.46
N ALA A 41 -27.83 -9.01 14.93
CA ALA A 41 -27.06 -8.10 14.07
C ALA A 41 -26.15 -8.85 13.09
N THR A 42 -25.50 -9.93 13.54
CA THR A 42 -24.66 -10.79 12.68
C THR A 42 -25.49 -11.48 11.60
N LEU A 43 -26.66 -12.02 11.95
CA LEU A 43 -27.62 -12.58 11.00
C LEU A 43 -28.03 -11.53 9.96
N PHE A 44 -28.50 -10.35 10.39
CA PHE A 44 -28.95 -9.30 9.48
C PHE A 44 -27.85 -8.88 8.50
N SER A 45 -26.61 -8.72 8.99
CA SER A 45 -25.44 -8.39 8.16
C SER A 45 -24.99 -9.52 7.22
N ILE A 46 -25.37 -10.78 7.47
CA ILE A 46 -25.15 -11.89 6.52
C ILE A 46 -26.23 -11.87 5.44
N PHE A 47 -27.50 -11.66 5.80
CA PHE A 47 -28.62 -11.68 4.85
C PHE A 47 -28.65 -10.47 3.91
N GLU A 48 -28.32 -9.25 4.36
CA GLU A 48 -28.32 -8.07 3.49
C GLU A 48 -27.21 -8.07 2.42
N PHE A 49 -26.16 -8.89 2.58
CA PHE A 49 -24.94 -8.85 1.76
C PHE A 49 -24.56 -10.19 1.09
N THR A 50 -25.35 -11.25 1.27
CA THR A 50 -25.12 -12.55 0.61
C THR A 50 -25.96 -12.67 -0.67
N PRO A 51 -25.36 -12.94 -1.84
CA PRO A 51 -26.13 -13.17 -3.07
C PRO A 51 -27.09 -14.37 -2.96
N ASP A 52 -28.30 -14.25 -3.51
CA ASP A 52 -29.38 -15.24 -3.36
C ASP A 52 -28.96 -16.68 -3.73
N ASN A 53 -28.12 -16.83 -4.76
CA ASN A 53 -27.63 -18.13 -5.22
C ASN A 53 -26.61 -18.79 -4.27
N VAL A 54 -25.90 -18.00 -3.44
CA VAL A 54 -25.02 -18.51 -2.38
C VAL A 54 -25.86 -18.97 -1.19
N LEU A 55 -26.81 -18.13 -0.77
CA LEU A 55 -27.74 -18.44 0.32
C LEU A 55 -28.57 -19.70 0.02
N GLN A 56 -29.18 -19.78 -1.17
CA GLN A 56 -29.98 -20.91 -1.59
C GLN A 56 -29.16 -22.21 -1.61
N ARG A 57 -27.89 -22.17 -2.02
CA ARG A 57 -27.04 -23.34 -2.07
C ARG A 57 -26.57 -23.79 -0.69
N ALA A 58 -26.13 -22.87 0.17
CA ALA A 58 -25.77 -23.19 1.55
C ALA A 58 -26.96 -23.77 2.35
N LEU A 59 -28.19 -23.30 2.09
CA LEU A 59 -29.40 -23.88 2.67
C LEU A 59 -29.71 -25.28 2.14
N ILE A 60 -29.48 -25.57 0.85
CA ILE A 60 -29.61 -26.93 0.31
C ILE A 60 -28.59 -27.87 0.97
N ASP A 61 -27.32 -27.44 1.04
CA ASP A 61 -26.23 -28.24 1.62
C ASP A 61 -26.40 -28.42 3.15
N ALA A 62 -27.15 -27.53 3.83
CA ALA A 62 -27.53 -27.62 5.23
C ALA A 62 -28.91 -28.27 5.51
N ASN A 63 -29.56 -28.88 4.51
CA ASN A 63 -30.93 -29.43 4.60
C ASN A 63 -32.00 -28.43 5.12
N GLY A 64 -31.78 -27.13 4.92
CA GLY A 64 -32.67 -26.04 5.34
C GLY A 64 -32.42 -25.47 6.74
N ASP A 65 -31.42 -25.98 7.48
CA ASP A 65 -31.04 -25.42 8.79
C ASP A 65 -30.25 -24.11 8.63
N LEU A 66 -30.76 -23.04 9.25
CA LEU A 66 -30.20 -21.69 9.14
C LEU A 66 -28.87 -21.53 9.90
N GLU A 67 -28.74 -22.14 11.09
CA GLU A 67 -27.52 -22.03 11.89
C GLU A 67 -26.39 -22.89 11.32
N GLN A 68 -26.73 -24.03 10.72
CA GLN A 68 -25.76 -24.87 9.99
C GLN A 68 -25.40 -24.29 8.61
N ALA A 69 -26.30 -23.50 7.98
CA ALA A 69 -25.98 -22.77 6.76
C ALA A 69 -24.99 -21.61 6.99
N ILE A 70 -24.95 -20.97 8.17
CA ILE A 70 -24.05 -19.82 8.44
C ILE A 70 -22.56 -20.17 8.24
N PRO A 71 -22.00 -21.25 8.82
CA PRO A 71 -20.64 -21.70 8.52
C PRO A 71 -20.41 -21.98 7.03
N LEU A 72 -21.41 -22.51 6.31
CA LEU A 72 -21.31 -22.80 4.88
C LEU A 72 -21.32 -21.53 4.03
N ILE A 73 -22.17 -20.54 4.34
CA ILE A 73 -22.17 -19.21 3.69
C ILE A 73 -20.80 -18.53 3.88
N LEU A 74 -20.28 -18.53 5.11
CA LEU A 74 -18.98 -17.96 5.44
C LEU A 74 -17.83 -18.72 4.74
N SER A 75 -17.92 -20.05 4.63
CA SER A 75 -16.95 -20.90 3.94
C SER A 75 -16.96 -20.70 2.41
N ILE A 76 -18.14 -20.65 1.79
CA ILE A 76 -18.30 -20.39 0.35
C ILE A 76 -17.80 -18.97 0.00
N ASN A 77 -18.05 -17.99 0.87
CA ASN A 77 -17.48 -16.65 0.73
C ASN A 77 -15.95 -16.60 0.98
N SER A 78 -15.33 -17.66 1.49
CA SER A 78 -13.86 -17.76 1.65
C SER A 78 -13.15 -18.43 0.47
N THR A 79 -13.85 -19.27 -0.32
CA THR A 79 -13.28 -19.91 -1.53
C THR A 79 -13.28 -18.98 -2.75
N ALA A 80 -14.02 -17.87 -2.70
CA ALA A 80 -13.75 -16.69 -3.50
C ALA A 80 -12.55 -15.91 -2.91
N ASN A 81 -11.35 -16.15 -3.46
CA ASN A 81 -10.06 -15.71 -2.88
C ASN A 81 -10.02 -14.26 -2.36
N SER A 82 -9.38 -14.11 -1.18
CA SER A 82 -9.14 -12.90 -0.37
C SER A 82 -10.28 -12.48 0.57
N THR A 83 -10.04 -12.61 1.88
CA THR A 83 -10.96 -12.27 2.96
C THR A 83 -10.94 -10.76 3.27
N PRO A 84 -12.08 -10.03 3.23
CA PRO A 84 -12.11 -8.58 3.48
C PRO A 84 -11.67 -8.13 4.88
N ASN A 85 -11.77 -9.03 5.87
CA ASN A 85 -11.56 -8.77 7.30
C ASN A 85 -10.45 -9.66 7.89
N ALA A 86 -9.36 -9.88 7.16
CA ALA A 86 -8.18 -10.56 7.72
C ALA A 86 -7.66 -9.78 8.96
N PRO A 87 -7.45 -10.44 10.12
CA PRO A 87 -6.77 -9.85 11.26
C PRO A 87 -5.42 -9.21 10.88
N PRO A 88 -4.96 -8.16 11.57
CA PRO A 88 -3.66 -7.53 11.28
C PRO A 88 -2.49 -8.52 11.24
N ASP A 89 -2.52 -9.54 12.11
CA ASP A 89 -1.50 -10.59 12.20
C ASP A 89 -1.50 -11.54 10.99
N ASP A 90 -2.60 -11.66 10.25
CA ASP A 90 -2.69 -12.48 9.03
C ASP A 90 -2.18 -11.73 7.80
N VAL A 91 -2.34 -10.40 7.74
CA VAL A 91 -1.77 -9.56 6.67
C VAL A 91 -0.24 -9.71 6.60
N ALA A 92 0.42 -9.68 7.76
CA ALA A 92 1.87 -9.79 7.88
C ALA A 92 2.44 -11.18 7.50
N LYS A 93 1.61 -12.23 7.48
CA LYS A 93 2.00 -13.58 7.02
C LYS A 93 2.02 -13.69 5.49
N HIS A 94 1.35 -12.78 4.78
CA HIS A 94 1.12 -12.87 3.34
C HIS A 94 1.74 -11.72 2.53
N CYS A 95 2.08 -10.59 3.14
CA CYS A 95 2.84 -9.51 2.50
C CYS A 95 3.74 -8.76 3.49
N PRO A 96 4.78 -8.03 3.04
CA PRO A 96 5.65 -7.24 3.92
C PRO A 96 4.97 -5.94 4.38
N CYS A 97 3.82 -6.07 5.06
CA CYS A 97 3.09 -4.99 5.72
C CYS A 97 2.82 -5.33 7.18
N THR A 98 2.87 -4.32 8.05
CA THR A 98 2.22 -4.38 9.37
C THR A 98 1.03 -3.43 9.38
N LEU A 99 -0.12 -3.92 9.85
CA LEU A 99 -1.35 -3.14 9.96
C LEU A 99 -1.64 -2.85 11.44
N MET A 100 -2.08 -1.64 11.75
CA MET A 100 -2.49 -1.24 13.10
C MET A 100 -3.70 -0.31 13.02
N PHE A 101 -4.64 -0.47 13.96
CA PHE A 101 -5.88 0.30 14.01
C PHE A 101 -5.95 1.17 15.26
N ASN A 102 -6.58 2.34 15.15
CA ASN A 102 -6.71 3.35 16.22
C ASN A 102 -5.35 3.82 16.79
N VAL A 103 -4.37 4.10 15.92
CA VAL A 103 -2.98 4.38 16.34
C VAL A 103 -2.77 5.76 16.96
N LEU A 104 -3.53 6.77 16.55
CA LEU A 104 -3.59 8.08 17.18
C LEU A 104 -4.66 8.09 18.27
N ASP A 105 -4.56 8.99 19.24
CA ASP A 105 -5.71 9.26 20.11
C ASP A 105 -6.89 9.88 19.32
N LYS A 106 -8.08 9.83 19.90
CA LYS A 106 -9.32 10.23 19.22
C LYS A 106 -9.42 11.73 18.95
N ASP A 107 -8.75 12.57 19.73
CA ASP A 107 -8.74 14.02 19.53
C ASP A 107 -7.78 14.38 18.40
N LEU A 108 -6.53 13.92 18.45
CA LEU A 108 -5.54 14.12 17.38
C LEU A 108 -6.03 13.57 16.03
N ALA A 109 -6.62 12.37 16.00
CA ALA A 109 -7.22 11.81 14.77
C ALA A 109 -8.36 12.67 14.22
N THR A 110 -9.15 13.31 15.11
CA THR A 110 -10.24 14.22 14.75
C THR A 110 -9.72 15.56 14.25
N ARG A 111 -8.74 16.17 14.94
CA ARG A 111 -8.11 17.44 14.55
C ARG A 111 -7.39 17.29 13.21
N LEU A 112 -6.55 16.28 13.06
CA LEU A 112 -5.80 16.01 11.82
C LEU A 112 -6.73 15.77 10.62
N LEU A 113 -7.81 14.99 10.79
CA LEU A 113 -8.78 14.81 9.71
C LEU A 113 -9.45 16.14 9.31
N ARG A 114 -9.85 16.98 10.27
CA ARG A 114 -10.44 18.30 9.99
C ARG A 114 -9.45 19.25 9.30
N ALA A 115 -8.20 19.29 9.76
CA ALA A 115 -7.13 20.10 9.18
C ALA A 115 -6.82 19.69 7.74
N MET A 116 -6.65 18.38 7.48
CA MET A 116 -6.37 17.84 6.15
C MET A 116 -7.53 18.03 5.17
N LEU A 117 -8.79 17.84 5.61
CA LEU A 117 -9.96 18.11 4.77
C LEU A 117 -9.99 19.57 4.32
N LYS A 118 -9.82 20.51 5.26
CA LYS A 118 -9.79 21.95 4.98
C LYS A 118 -8.65 22.33 4.02
N ASP A 119 -7.43 21.85 4.27
CA ASP A 119 -6.30 22.16 3.38
C ASP A 119 -6.51 21.60 1.96
N SER A 120 -7.13 20.42 1.86
CA SER A 120 -7.43 19.74 0.60
C SER A 120 -8.46 20.43 -0.31
N GLU A 121 -9.20 21.41 0.21
CA GLU A 121 -10.00 22.32 -0.62
C GLU A 121 -9.13 22.97 -1.69
N THR A 122 -7.89 23.33 -1.34
CA THR A 122 -6.90 23.99 -2.19
C THR A 122 -5.99 23.05 -3.00
N TRP A 123 -6.15 21.72 -2.89
CA TRP A 123 -5.32 20.76 -3.64
C TRP A 123 -5.80 20.56 -5.08
N ASN A 124 -4.86 20.28 -5.98
CA ASN A 124 -5.11 19.98 -7.38
C ASN A 124 -5.13 18.47 -7.65
N ARG A 125 -5.56 18.09 -8.86
CA ARG A 125 -5.36 16.74 -9.42
C ARG A 125 -4.09 16.75 -10.25
N ASN A 126 -3.21 15.77 -10.05
CA ASN A 126 -1.98 15.64 -10.83
C ASN A 126 -2.29 15.31 -12.31
N ARG A 127 -1.53 15.90 -13.25
CA ARG A 127 -1.67 15.66 -14.70
C ARG A 127 -0.36 15.18 -15.33
N TRP A 128 -0.41 14.12 -16.12
CA TRP A 128 0.75 13.54 -16.81
C TRP A 128 0.39 13.04 -18.22
N TRP A 129 1.41 12.69 -19.01
CA TRP A 129 1.24 12.11 -20.34
C TRP A 129 1.15 10.58 -20.27
N LEU A 130 0.23 10.01 -21.04
CA LEU A 130 -0.03 8.58 -21.13
C LEU A 130 -0.49 8.25 -22.56
N PHE A 131 0.29 7.47 -23.32
CA PHE A 131 0.02 7.13 -24.73
C PHE A 131 -0.44 8.36 -25.54
N GLU A 132 0.40 9.39 -25.56
CA GLU A 132 0.18 10.68 -26.26
C GLU A 132 -1.05 11.49 -25.79
N ARG A 133 -1.71 11.09 -24.70
CA ARG A 133 -2.86 11.79 -24.11
C ARG A 133 -2.50 12.38 -22.75
N MET A 134 -2.93 13.61 -22.49
CA MET A 134 -2.83 14.19 -21.14
C MET A 134 -3.96 13.62 -20.29
N VAL A 135 -3.61 12.93 -19.20
CA VAL A 135 -4.54 12.34 -18.24
C VAL A 135 -4.44 13.05 -16.88
N GLU A 136 -5.50 12.96 -16.09
CA GLU A 136 -5.64 13.60 -14.78
C GLU A 136 -5.95 12.57 -13.68
N SER A 137 -5.44 12.80 -12.47
CA SER A 137 -5.64 11.92 -11.32
C SER A 137 -7.11 11.87 -10.87
N PRO A 138 -7.70 10.68 -10.71
CA PRO A 138 -9.04 10.53 -10.15
C PRO A 138 -9.11 10.79 -8.63
N HIS A 139 -8.03 11.29 -8.00
CA HIS A 139 -8.00 11.84 -6.63
C HIS A 139 -7.18 13.15 -6.57
N LYS A 140 -7.39 13.97 -5.53
CA LYS A 140 -6.56 15.15 -5.23
C LYS A 140 -5.30 14.76 -4.46
N THR A 141 -4.18 15.43 -4.71
CA THR A 141 -2.90 15.20 -4.01
C THR A 141 -2.25 16.51 -3.58
N SER A 142 -1.53 16.50 -2.46
CA SER A 142 -0.48 17.48 -2.19
C SER A 142 0.72 16.84 -1.50
N TYR A 143 1.89 17.47 -1.64
CA TYR A 143 3.13 17.04 -1.00
C TYR A 143 3.43 17.95 0.18
N PHE A 144 3.94 17.35 1.25
CA PHE A 144 4.28 18.01 2.50
C PHE A 144 5.73 17.71 2.88
N ALA A 145 6.41 18.67 3.51
CA ALA A 145 7.78 18.56 3.98
C ALA A 145 7.95 19.21 5.37
N GLU A 146 8.92 18.73 6.15
CA GLU A 146 9.14 19.14 7.54
C GLU A 146 9.94 20.44 7.67
N ARG A 147 11.12 20.51 7.03
CA ARG A 147 12.06 21.63 7.13
C ARG A 147 12.17 22.36 5.80
N GLU A 148 12.61 23.62 5.82
CA GLU A 148 12.82 24.41 4.59
C GLU A 148 13.79 23.74 3.62
N SER A 149 14.85 23.11 4.11
CA SER A 149 15.79 22.33 3.27
C SER A 149 15.13 21.14 2.58
N ASP A 150 14.18 20.46 3.25
CA ASP A 150 13.39 19.40 2.61
C ASP A 150 12.46 20.02 1.55
N MET A 151 11.91 21.23 1.79
CA MET A 151 11.03 21.93 0.86
C MET A 151 11.76 22.38 -0.40
N GLU A 152 12.97 22.92 -0.26
CA GLU A 152 13.87 23.29 -1.35
C GLU A 152 14.23 22.06 -2.20
N GLU A 153 14.60 20.95 -1.57
CA GLU A 153 14.90 19.68 -2.24
C GLU A 153 13.67 19.16 -3.02
N VAL A 154 12.48 19.15 -2.40
CA VAL A 154 11.21 18.76 -3.06
C VAL A 154 10.91 19.65 -4.25
N SER A 155 11.17 20.96 -4.16
CA SER A 155 10.98 21.86 -5.29
C SER A 155 11.87 21.48 -6.47
N GLY A 156 13.05 20.90 -6.23
CA GLY A 156 13.94 20.35 -7.25
C GLY A 156 13.50 19.00 -7.81
N TRP A 157 12.56 18.29 -7.17
CA TRP A 157 12.10 16.99 -7.65
C TRP A 157 11.28 17.09 -8.93
N THR A 158 11.37 16.01 -9.73
CA THR A 158 10.41 15.77 -10.79
C THR A 158 9.45 14.64 -10.41
N TYR A 159 8.15 14.87 -10.59
CA TYR A 159 7.17 13.80 -10.67
C TYR A 159 6.67 13.72 -12.10
N ASN A 160 6.78 12.53 -12.70
CA ASN A 160 6.56 12.31 -14.13
C ASN A 160 7.29 13.35 -15.00
N GLY A 161 8.58 13.56 -14.70
CA GLY A 161 9.51 14.47 -15.38
C GLY A 161 9.13 15.95 -15.39
N LYS A 162 8.07 16.37 -14.70
CA LYS A 162 7.75 17.77 -14.45
C LYS A 162 8.21 18.18 -13.05
N LYS A 163 8.85 19.35 -12.94
CA LYS A 163 9.14 20.01 -11.66
C LYS A 163 7.84 20.11 -10.84
N GLN A 164 7.90 19.82 -9.55
CA GLN A 164 6.74 19.98 -8.67
C GLN A 164 6.56 21.43 -8.23
N ASP A 165 5.31 21.79 -7.89
CA ASP A 165 5.08 22.94 -7.04
C ASP A 165 5.82 22.73 -5.71
N PRO A 166 6.33 23.80 -5.05
CA PRO A 166 6.91 23.69 -3.72
C PRO A 166 5.94 22.99 -2.75
N PRO A 167 6.42 22.09 -1.88
CA PRO A 167 5.53 21.41 -0.94
C PRO A 167 4.97 22.37 0.09
N ARG A 168 3.93 21.91 0.77
CA ARG A 168 3.43 22.55 1.97
C ARG A 168 4.33 22.18 3.14
N ARG A 169 4.50 23.08 4.11
CA ARG A 169 5.05 22.68 5.40
C ARG A 169 4.04 21.76 6.12
N PHE A 170 4.52 20.79 6.88
CA PHE A 170 3.67 19.98 7.79
C PHE A 170 2.77 20.88 8.65
N LEU A 171 1.50 20.49 8.82
CA LEU A 171 0.59 21.14 9.77
C LEU A 171 0.91 20.69 11.22
N PRO A 172 0.54 21.45 12.26
CA PRO A 172 0.81 21.06 13.66
C PRO A 172 0.29 19.66 14.01
N GLU A 173 -0.93 19.33 13.60
CA GLU A 173 -1.54 18.01 13.81
C GLU A 173 -0.79 16.89 13.05
N MET A 174 -0.11 17.26 11.97
CA MET A 174 0.69 16.37 11.14
C MET A 174 2.08 16.13 11.76
N GLU A 175 2.68 17.16 12.39
CA GLU A 175 3.88 17.01 13.22
C GLU A 175 3.58 16.13 14.45
N GLU A 176 2.46 16.33 15.15
CA GLU A 176 2.00 15.46 16.25
C GLU A 176 1.83 13.99 15.80
N ALA A 177 1.08 13.74 14.72
CA ALA A 177 0.87 12.39 14.21
C ALA A 177 2.15 11.74 13.66
N LYS A 178 3.06 12.53 13.06
CA LYS A 178 4.39 12.07 12.64
C LYS A 178 5.15 11.49 13.84
N LEU A 179 5.13 12.14 15.00
CA LEU A 179 5.84 11.66 16.20
C LEU A 179 5.32 10.28 16.65
N VAL A 180 3.99 10.08 16.62
CA VAL A 180 3.37 8.78 16.96
C VAL A 180 3.74 7.70 15.93
N VAL A 181 3.58 7.99 14.63
CA VAL A 181 3.92 7.04 13.55
C VAL A 181 5.41 6.70 13.55
N ARG A 182 6.31 7.69 13.75
CA ARG A 182 7.75 7.46 13.86
C ARG A 182 8.10 6.51 15.01
N ARG A 183 7.52 6.73 16.19
CA ARG A 183 7.75 5.88 17.37
C ARG A 183 7.38 4.42 17.05
N ILE A 184 6.15 4.20 16.58
CA ILE A 184 5.62 2.87 16.23
C ILE A 184 6.49 2.19 15.16
N VAL A 185 6.87 2.92 14.11
CA VAL A 185 7.71 2.36 13.04
C VAL A 185 9.09 1.98 13.59
N ASN A 186 9.74 2.79 14.42
CA ASN A 186 11.05 2.45 14.97
C ASN A 186 10.99 1.33 16.02
N GLU A 187 9.96 1.27 16.85
CA GLU A 187 9.70 0.16 17.79
C GLU A 187 9.62 -1.19 17.05
N LEU A 188 8.77 -1.27 16.00
CA LEU A 188 8.61 -2.47 15.18
C LEU A 188 9.81 -2.77 14.27
N ARG A 189 10.56 -1.73 13.87
CA ARG A 189 11.77 -1.88 13.06
C ARG A 189 12.94 -2.45 13.87
N ASN A 190 13.07 -2.05 15.12
CA ASN A 190 14.12 -2.53 16.01
C ASN A 190 13.94 -3.99 16.45
N SER A 191 12.75 -4.58 16.26
CA SER A 191 12.51 -6.02 16.49
C SER A 191 12.79 -6.92 15.29
N ARG A 192 13.25 -6.40 14.14
CA ARG A 192 13.56 -7.19 12.94
C ARG A 192 14.99 -6.96 12.43
N THR A 193 15.50 -7.92 11.68
CA THR A 193 16.74 -7.75 10.91
C THR A 193 16.58 -6.59 9.92
N ILE A 194 17.59 -5.71 9.87
CA ILE A 194 17.68 -4.60 8.93
C ILE A 194 18.54 -5.04 7.75
N HIS A 195 18.02 -4.90 6.53
CA HIS A 195 18.80 -5.21 5.33
C HIS A 195 19.88 -4.12 5.10
N PRO A 196 21.11 -4.44 4.64
CA PRO A 196 22.19 -3.45 4.51
C PRO A 196 21.83 -2.22 3.67
N TYR A 197 21.06 -2.42 2.58
CA TYR A 197 20.57 -1.32 1.75
C TYR A 197 19.46 -0.47 2.38
N GLU A 198 18.91 -0.79 3.56
CA GLU A 198 18.03 0.15 4.26
C GLU A 198 18.83 1.35 4.83
N VAL A 199 18.13 2.33 5.40
CA VAL A 199 18.76 3.35 6.26
C VAL A 199 19.18 2.70 7.58
N GLN A 200 20.42 2.93 8.00
CA GLN A 200 20.94 2.40 9.26
C GLN A 200 20.64 3.40 10.39
N GLY A 201 20.13 2.93 11.53
CA GLY A 201 19.55 3.78 12.57
C GLY A 201 18.07 4.13 12.32
N ASP A 202 17.53 5.09 13.09
CA ASP A 202 16.10 5.42 13.14
C ASP A 202 15.52 5.90 11.80
N TRP A 203 14.35 5.36 11.44
CA TRP A 203 13.53 5.93 10.38
C TRP A 203 12.93 7.27 10.84
N ASN A 204 13.20 8.34 10.10
CA ASN A 204 12.79 9.70 10.42
C ASN A 204 12.13 10.33 9.19
N CYS A 205 10.84 10.07 8.98
CA CYS A 205 10.09 10.64 7.86
C CYS A 205 10.11 12.18 7.86
N ASN A 206 10.76 12.78 6.86
CA ASN A 206 10.88 14.23 6.66
C ASN A 206 9.85 14.78 5.67
N VAL A 207 9.16 13.92 4.91
CA VAL A 207 8.15 14.32 3.93
C VAL A 207 6.94 13.39 3.93
N ALA A 208 5.85 13.83 3.30
CA ALA A 208 4.68 13.00 3.05
C ALA A 208 4.02 13.34 1.70
N ALA A 209 3.41 12.34 1.07
CA ALA A 209 2.38 12.59 0.06
C ALA A 209 1.01 12.37 0.70
N VAL A 210 0.09 13.32 0.52
CA VAL A 210 -1.26 13.22 1.07
C VAL A 210 -2.26 13.20 -0.06
N ASN A 211 -3.08 12.14 -0.10
CA ASN A 211 -4.12 11.94 -1.11
C ASN A 211 -5.49 12.10 -0.47
N HIS A 212 -6.34 12.94 -1.07
CA HIS A 212 -7.75 13.08 -0.72
C HIS A 212 -8.59 12.40 -1.81
N TYR A 213 -9.32 11.37 -1.37
CA TYR A 213 -10.32 10.65 -2.16
C TYR A 213 -11.71 11.15 -1.72
N ALA A 214 -12.31 12.07 -2.46
CA ALA A 214 -13.53 12.78 -2.07
C ALA A 214 -14.80 11.89 -2.04
N HIS A 215 -14.81 10.81 -2.82
CA HIS A 215 -15.92 9.84 -2.87
C HIS A 215 -15.46 8.45 -3.32
N SER A 216 -16.35 7.45 -3.24
CA SER A 216 -16.07 6.03 -3.52
C SER A 216 -15.45 5.74 -4.89
N LYS A 217 -15.75 6.55 -5.91
CA LYS A 217 -15.18 6.42 -7.27
C LYS A 217 -13.75 6.96 -7.42
N GLU A 218 -13.26 7.75 -6.47
CA GLU A 218 -11.87 8.25 -6.50
C GLU A 218 -10.90 7.13 -6.10
N SER A 219 -9.78 7.02 -6.81
CA SER A 219 -8.92 5.83 -6.79
C SER A 219 -7.45 6.16 -7.04
N VAL A 220 -6.56 5.20 -6.80
CA VAL A 220 -5.22 5.15 -7.41
C VAL A 220 -4.98 3.73 -7.91
N GLY A 221 -4.49 3.60 -9.14
CA GLY A 221 -4.22 2.30 -9.77
C GLY A 221 -2.95 1.61 -9.24
N TRP A 222 -2.68 0.40 -9.74
CA TRP A 222 -1.54 -0.41 -9.33
C TRP A 222 -0.19 0.29 -9.53
N HIS A 223 0.49 0.61 -8.44
CA HIS A 223 1.79 1.30 -8.44
C HIS A 223 2.70 0.80 -7.31
N ALA A 224 3.97 1.21 -7.36
CA ALA A 224 4.90 1.19 -6.24
C ALA A 224 5.50 2.60 -6.10
N ASP A 225 5.95 2.95 -4.89
CA ASP A 225 6.53 4.27 -4.64
C ASP A 225 7.90 4.42 -5.31
N LYS A 226 8.08 5.52 -6.06
CA LYS A 226 9.28 5.72 -6.89
C LYS A 226 10.54 5.88 -6.02
N LEU A 227 11.47 4.95 -6.20
CA LEU A 227 12.68 4.81 -5.40
C LEU A 227 13.67 5.97 -5.57
N THR A 228 13.62 6.75 -6.65
CA THR A 228 14.61 7.80 -7.04
C THR A 228 15.19 8.56 -5.86
N TYR A 229 14.32 9.13 -5.02
CA TYR A 229 14.72 9.92 -3.85
C TYR A 229 14.40 9.24 -2.49
N LEU A 230 13.82 8.03 -2.49
CA LEU A 230 13.66 7.21 -1.29
C LEU A 230 14.90 6.33 -1.02
N GLY A 231 15.70 6.09 -2.06
CA GLY A 231 16.76 5.09 -2.07
C GLY A 231 16.22 3.65 -2.14
N PRO A 232 17.13 2.66 -2.08
CA PRO A 232 16.77 1.25 -2.01
C PRO A 232 16.15 0.88 -0.65
N ARG A 233 15.33 -0.17 -0.62
CA ARG A 233 14.69 -0.75 0.57
C ARG A 233 14.04 0.29 1.50
N PRO A 234 13.10 1.12 1.00
CA PRO A 234 12.44 2.14 1.82
C PRO A 234 11.37 1.53 2.74
N THR A 235 11.32 2.02 3.99
CA THR A 235 10.16 1.84 4.90
C THR A 235 9.22 3.03 4.73
N ILE A 236 7.91 2.80 4.73
CA ILE A 236 6.89 3.83 4.50
C ILE A 236 5.71 3.64 5.47
N GLY A 237 5.24 4.72 6.10
CA GLY A 237 4.10 4.69 7.02
C GLY A 237 2.88 5.38 6.42
N SER A 238 1.83 4.62 6.07
CA SER A 238 0.62 5.14 5.44
C SER A 238 -0.55 5.20 6.41
N LEU A 239 -0.87 6.40 6.90
CA LEU A 239 -1.97 6.67 7.83
C LEU A 239 -3.27 7.03 7.06
N THR A 240 -4.34 6.28 7.30
CA THR A 240 -5.69 6.51 6.74
C THR A 240 -6.62 7.18 7.76
N LEU A 241 -7.35 8.21 7.32
CA LEU A 241 -8.35 8.93 8.10
C LEU A 241 -9.62 9.16 7.26
N GLY A 242 -10.80 8.97 7.86
CA GLY A 242 -12.09 9.20 7.20
C GLY A 242 -12.75 7.89 6.75
N ALA A 243 -13.43 7.91 5.60
CA ALA A 243 -14.21 6.78 5.10
C ALA A 243 -13.37 5.51 4.88
N THR A 244 -13.92 4.35 5.23
CA THR A 244 -13.28 3.05 5.03
C THR A 244 -13.16 2.75 3.54
N ARG A 245 -11.94 2.44 3.09
CA ARG A 245 -11.65 2.04 1.70
C ARG A 245 -10.83 0.76 1.68
N PHE A 246 -10.95 -0.02 0.62
CA PHE A 246 -10.00 -1.09 0.37
C PHE A 246 -8.65 -0.51 -0.08
N PHE A 247 -7.58 -1.06 0.48
CA PHE A 247 -6.22 -0.96 -0.02
C PHE A 247 -5.81 -2.35 -0.47
N ARG A 248 -5.47 -2.51 -1.75
CA ARG A 248 -5.11 -3.82 -2.30
C ARG A 248 -3.62 -3.89 -2.55
N ILE A 249 -3.06 -5.07 -2.38
CA ILE A 249 -1.63 -5.37 -2.52
C ILE A 249 -1.51 -6.62 -3.40
N ARG A 250 -0.61 -6.62 -4.38
CA ARG A 250 -0.30 -7.79 -5.21
C ARG A 250 1.20 -7.97 -5.38
N LYS A 251 1.69 -9.21 -5.31
CA LYS A 251 3.09 -9.51 -5.64
C LYS A 251 3.29 -9.48 -7.15
N VAL A 252 4.30 -8.76 -7.63
CA VAL A 252 4.65 -8.68 -9.07
C VAL A 252 5.86 -9.56 -9.45
N VAL A 253 6.40 -10.30 -8.47
CA VAL A 253 7.57 -11.18 -8.61
C VAL A 253 7.18 -12.62 -8.27
N PRO A 254 7.31 -13.59 -9.20
CA PRO A 254 7.13 -15.00 -8.89
C PRO A 254 8.13 -15.46 -7.81
N ASP A 255 7.64 -16.10 -6.74
CA ASP A 255 8.52 -16.79 -5.79
C ASP A 255 9.12 -18.02 -6.49
N ALA A 256 10.44 -18.07 -6.63
CA ALA A 256 11.14 -19.17 -7.30
C ALA A 256 10.96 -20.54 -6.62
N LYS A 257 10.44 -20.57 -5.39
CA LYS A 257 10.06 -21.79 -4.64
C LYS A 257 8.54 -22.03 -4.60
N ARG A 258 7.72 -21.03 -4.99
CA ARG A 258 6.25 -21.05 -4.99
C ARG A 258 5.69 -20.21 -6.15
N PRO A 259 5.81 -20.69 -7.41
CA PRO A 259 5.43 -19.93 -8.60
C PRO A 259 3.94 -19.53 -8.63
N ASP A 260 3.10 -20.24 -7.87
CA ASP A 260 1.69 -19.98 -7.59
C ASP A 260 1.42 -18.68 -6.79
N THR A 261 2.42 -18.11 -6.11
CA THR A 261 2.27 -16.83 -5.39
C THR A 261 2.36 -15.59 -6.26
N ALA A 262 2.71 -15.74 -7.56
CA ALA A 262 2.70 -14.64 -8.51
C ALA A 262 1.26 -14.10 -8.69
N GLY A 263 1.06 -12.80 -8.45
CA GLY A 263 -0.27 -12.20 -8.54
C GLY A 263 -1.20 -12.50 -7.36
N GLN A 264 -0.71 -13.08 -6.24
CA GLN A 264 -1.50 -13.20 -5.01
C GLN A 264 -2.05 -11.82 -4.62
N LEU A 265 -3.38 -11.70 -4.58
CA LEU A 265 -4.11 -10.47 -4.29
C LEU A 265 -4.57 -10.47 -2.83
N ILE A 266 -4.19 -9.44 -2.09
CA ILE A 266 -4.62 -9.18 -0.72
C ILE A 266 -5.42 -7.88 -0.72
N SER A 267 -6.63 -7.88 -0.15
CA SER A 267 -7.52 -6.72 -0.10
C SER A 267 -7.84 -6.39 1.36
N ILE A 268 -7.38 -5.22 1.83
CA ILE A 268 -7.43 -4.82 3.23
C ILE A 268 -8.41 -3.66 3.40
N ALA A 269 -9.42 -3.81 4.25
CA ALA A 269 -10.24 -2.67 4.66
C ALA A 269 -9.43 -1.75 5.60
N LEU A 270 -9.19 -0.49 5.19
CA LEU A 270 -8.54 0.53 6.02
C LEU A 270 -9.60 1.53 6.55
N PRO A 271 -10.11 1.37 7.79
CA PRO A 271 -10.98 2.34 8.43
C PRO A 271 -10.22 3.61 8.87
N HIS A 272 -10.96 4.59 9.40
CA HIS A 272 -10.39 5.77 10.07
C HIS A 272 -9.34 5.38 11.13
N ASN A 273 -8.23 6.14 11.20
CA ASN A 273 -7.13 5.98 12.15
C ASN A 273 -6.38 4.63 12.02
N SER A 274 -6.22 4.16 10.77
CA SER A 274 -5.43 2.96 10.45
C SER A 274 -4.04 3.32 9.94
N LEU A 275 -3.00 2.67 10.46
CA LEU A 275 -1.63 2.74 9.94
C LEU A 275 -1.27 1.44 9.23
N CYS A 276 -0.93 1.55 7.94
CA CYS A 276 -0.30 0.49 7.17
C CYS A 276 1.19 0.83 7.01
N ILE A 277 2.08 0.05 7.63
CA ILE A 277 3.53 0.19 7.50
C ILE A 277 3.97 -0.75 6.39
N MET A 278 4.43 -0.18 5.28
CA MET A 278 4.99 -0.92 4.15
C MET A 278 6.49 -1.11 4.39
N TRP A 279 6.90 -2.36 4.59
CA TRP A 279 8.29 -2.74 4.83
C TRP A 279 9.00 -3.12 3.52
N PRO A 280 10.33 -3.03 3.44
CA PRO A 280 11.08 -3.63 2.34
C PRO A 280 10.83 -5.15 2.28
N PRO A 281 10.67 -5.76 1.08
CA PRO A 281 10.84 -5.19 -0.26
C PRO A 281 9.52 -4.75 -0.93
N MET A 282 8.59 -4.10 -0.22
CA MET A 282 7.27 -3.78 -0.80
C MET A 282 7.34 -2.88 -2.04
N GLN A 283 8.29 -1.95 -2.13
CA GLN A 283 8.38 -1.03 -3.28
C GLN A 283 9.20 -1.59 -4.44
N GLU A 284 9.83 -2.76 -4.24
CA GLU A 284 10.60 -3.49 -5.26
C GLU A 284 9.84 -4.71 -5.80
N GLU A 285 9.14 -5.47 -4.95
CA GLU A 285 8.57 -6.78 -5.32
C GLU A 285 7.02 -6.81 -5.40
N TRP A 286 6.35 -5.71 -5.03
CA TRP A 286 4.89 -5.63 -4.93
C TRP A 286 4.37 -4.35 -5.59
N LYS A 287 3.11 -4.37 -6.06
CA LYS A 287 2.34 -3.16 -6.42
C LYS A 287 1.10 -3.09 -5.52
N HIS A 288 0.66 -1.87 -5.22
CA HIS A 288 -0.53 -1.61 -4.39
C HIS A 288 -1.48 -0.60 -5.05
N ASP A 289 -2.76 -0.59 -4.64
CA ASP A 289 -3.80 0.27 -5.21
C ASP A 289 -4.92 0.62 -4.21
N VAL A 290 -5.75 1.61 -4.58
CA VAL A 290 -7.00 1.96 -3.90
C VAL A 290 -8.08 1.98 -4.98
N PRO A 291 -8.88 0.91 -5.14
CA PRO A 291 -9.77 0.77 -6.29
C PRO A 291 -11.00 1.67 -6.15
N PRO A 292 -11.66 2.07 -7.27
CA PRO A 292 -13.03 2.57 -7.22
C PRO A 292 -13.94 1.53 -6.56
N GLN A 293 -14.87 1.98 -5.73
CA GLN A 293 -15.86 1.11 -5.06
C GLN A 293 -17.28 1.59 -5.36
N ALA A 294 -18.24 0.67 -5.44
CA ALA A 294 -19.65 1.02 -5.55
C ALA A 294 -20.12 1.72 -4.26
N THR A 295 -19.88 1.09 -3.11
CA THR A 295 -20.19 1.57 -1.77
C THR A 295 -18.93 1.62 -0.90
N VAL A 296 -18.94 2.49 0.12
CA VAL A 296 -17.87 2.69 1.10
C VAL A 296 -18.50 2.98 2.46
N THR A 297 -17.88 2.55 3.56
CA THR A 297 -18.38 2.90 4.91
C THR A 297 -18.09 4.38 5.18
N PRO A 298 -19.12 5.24 5.35
CA PRO A 298 -18.90 6.65 5.61
C PRO A 298 -18.39 6.89 7.03
N HIS A 299 -17.65 7.97 7.22
CA HIS A 299 -17.13 8.40 8.52
C HIS A 299 -17.89 9.65 9.01
N PRO A 300 -18.31 9.75 10.29
CA PRO A 300 -19.22 10.80 10.76
C PRO A 300 -18.79 12.27 10.51
N ILE A 301 -17.49 12.53 10.34
CA ILE A 301 -16.96 13.88 10.08
C ILE A 301 -16.73 14.16 8.58
N SER A 302 -16.49 13.12 7.77
CA SER A 302 -16.02 13.28 6.38
C SER A 302 -16.96 12.66 5.33
N GLY A 303 -18.07 12.05 5.74
CA GLY A 303 -18.97 11.35 4.83
C GLY A 303 -18.22 10.23 4.11
N THR A 304 -18.28 10.22 2.78
CA THR A 304 -17.57 9.25 1.92
C THR A 304 -16.11 9.63 1.61
N ALA A 305 -15.62 10.77 2.12
CA ALA A 305 -14.26 11.21 1.86
C ALA A 305 -13.22 10.53 2.78
N ARG A 306 -12.07 10.19 2.19
CA ARG A 306 -10.88 9.62 2.85
C ARG A 306 -9.65 10.48 2.58
N ILE A 307 -8.89 10.77 3.64
CA ILE A 307 -7.51 11.26 3.59
C ILE A 307 -6.57 10.07 3.80
N ASN A 308 -5.48 10.00 3.04
CA ASN A 308 -4.36 9.10 3.32
C ASN A 308 -3.04 9.88 3.31
N ILE A 309 -2.34 9.89 4.44
CA ILE A 309 -1.02 10.50 4.63
C ILE A 309 0.04 9.40 4.52
N THR A 310 0.79 9.40 3.42
CA THR A 310 1.92 8.50 3.20
C THR A 310 3.21 9.18 3.66
N PHE A 311 3.59 8.98 4.92
CA PHE A 311 4.86 9.45 5.49
C PHE A 311 6.03 8.67 4.92
N ARG A 312 7.06 9.38 4.45
CA ARG A 312 8.25 8.84 3.79
C ARG A 312 9.52 9.48 4.35
N LEU A 313 10.60 8.72 4.39
CA LEU A 313 11.95 9.24 4.57
C LEU A 313 12.57 9.41 3.18
N ARG A 314 13.01 10.63 2.85
CA ARG A 314 13.90 10.92 1.72
C ARG A 314 15.34 10.75 2.18
N ARG A 315 16.16 10.11 1.35
CA ARG A 315 17.46 9.60 1.78
C ARG A 315 18.58 10.50 1.28
N GLU A 316 19.45 10.92 2.20
CA GLU A 316 20.73 11.55 1.88
C GLU A 316 21.52 10.67 0.89
N GLY A 317 22.12 11.29 -0.13
CA GLY A 317 22.72 10.56 -1.25
C GLY A 317 21.73 10.14 -2.35
N PHE A 318 20.45 10.52 -2.26
CA PHE A 318 19.41 10.28 -3.27
C PHE A 318 18.61 11.56 -3.59
N SER A 319 19.19 12.74 -3.45
CA SER A 319 18.58 14.03 -3.81
C SER A 319 18.55 14.27 -5.34
N PRO A 320 18.01 15.41 -5.84
CA PRO A 320 18.17 15.82 -7.25
C PRO A 320 19.61 15.98 -7.72
N GLU A 321 20.50 16.48 -6.86
CA GLU A 321 21.92 16.66 -7.16
C GLU A 321 22.68 15.31 -7.19
N ASP A 322 22.19 14.31 -6.44
CA ASP A 322 22.64 12.90 -6.55
C ASP A 322 22.03 12.13 -7.74
N THR A 323 21.03 12.69 -8.43
CA THR A 323 20.24 11.98 -9.44
C THR A 323 20.77 12.27 -10.85
N PRO A 324 21.21 11.25 -11.62
CA PRO A 324 21.67 11.44 -12.99
C PRO A 324 20.62 12.12 -13.88
N VAL A 325 21.05 13.14 -14.63
CA VAL A 325 20.22 13.81 -15.64
C VAL A 325 20.48 13.17 -16.99
N CYS A 326 19.41 12.69 -17.62
CA CYS A 326 19.44 12.10 -18.95
C CYS A 326 19.73 13.15 -20.03
N LYS A 327 20.32 12.73 -21.16
CA LYS A 327 20.52 13.55 -22.37
C LYS A 327 19.23 14.19 -22.92
N CYS A 328 18.05 13.67 -22.56
CA CYS A 328 16.74 14.28 -22.84
C CYS A 328 16.41 15.51 -21.95
N GLY A 329 17.29 15.93 -21.04
CA GLY A 329 17.05 17.05 -20.12
C GLY A 329 16.15 16.71 -18.93
N VAL A 330 15.98 15.43 -18.60
CA VAL A 330 15.11 14.95 -17.49
C VAL A 330 15.90 14.14 -16.47
N ALA A 331 15.54 14.25 -15.19
CA ALA A 331 16.07 13.38 -14.14
C ALA A 331 15.72 11.90 -14.43
N MET A 332 16.68 11.00 -14.19
CA MET A 332 16.50 9.56 -14.39
C MET A 332 15.75 8.93 -13.19
N VAL A 333 15.00 7.86 -13.45
CA VAL A 333 14.29 7.12 -12.38
C VAL A 333 15.13 5.96 -11.87
N LEU A 334 15.28 5.83 -10.56
CA LEU A 334 15.92 4.68 -9.93
C LEU A 334 14.94 3.49 -9.91
N ARG A 335 15.41 2.33 -10.34
CA ARG A 335 14.69 1.05 -10.34
C ARG A 335 15.54 -0.05 -9.71
N CYS A 336 14.85 -1.12 -9.28
CA CYS A 336 15.44 -2.38 -8.89
C CYS A 336 15.07 -3.43 -9.94
N VAL A 337 15.99 -4.31 -10.31
CA VAL A 337 15.69 -5.49 -11.13
C VAL A 337 15.07 -6.57 -10.25
N PHE A 338 13.95 -7.14 -10.70
CA PHE A 338 13.25 -8.23 -9.99
C PHE A 338 12.71 -9.35 -10.89
N LYS A 339 12.59 -9.14 -12.22
CA LYS A 339 12.24 -10.21 -13.18
C LYS A 339 13.44 -11.10 -13.53
N ASN A 340 14.58 -10.48 -13.84
CA ASN A 340 15.79 -11.18 -14.27
C ASN A 340 16.54 -11.80 -13.08
N LYS A 341 16.78 -13.12 -13.11
CA LYS A 341 17.44 -13.86 -12.02
C LYS A 341 18.92 -13.50 -11.82
N ALA A 342 19.68 -13.27 -12.89
CA ALA A 342 21.11 -12.99 -12.81
C ALA A 342 21.41 -11.60 -12.25
N ASN A 343 20.48 -10.66 -12.45
CA ASN A 343 20.58 -9.28 -11.96
C ASN A 343 19.63 -8.98 -10.78
N TYR A 344 19.02 -10.00 -10.16
CA TYR A 344 18.00 -9.81 -9.12
C TYR A 344 18.51 -8.96 -7.96
N GLY A 345 17.76 -7.92 -7.57
CA GLY A 345 18.14 -7.02 -6.49
C GLY A 345 19.21 -5.97 -6.85
N ARG A 346 19.74 -5.97 -8.08
CA ARG A 346 20.60 -4.88 -8.58
C ARG A 346 19.76 -3.65 -8.94
N TYR A 347 20.37 -2.47 -8.81
CA TYR A 347 19.70 -1.19 -9.04
C TYR A 347 20.27 -0.46 -10.25
N PHE A 348 19.44 0.32 -10.92
CA PHE A 348 19.81 1.11 -12.09
C PHE A 348 19.03 2.40 -12.18
N TYR A 349 19.63 3.44 -12.76
CA TYR A 349 18.91 4.61 -13.26
C TYR A 349 18.54 4.39 -14.72
N MET A 350 17.31 4.75 -15.10
CA MET A 350 16.87 4.74 -16.50
C MET A 350 16.21 6.08 -16.91
N CYS A 351 16.22 6.37 -18.21
CA CYS A 351 15.54 7.53 -18.79
C CYS A 351 14.02 7.47 -18.52
N TYR A 352 13.47 8.52 -17.90
CA TYR A 352 12.02 8.67 -17.71
C TYR A 352 11.38 9.74 -18.61
N ALA A 353 12.01 10.03 -19.75
CA ALA A 353 11.47 10.97 -20.74
C ALA A 353 10.05 10.55 -21.19
N ALA A 354 9.77 9.25 -21.34
CA ALA A 354 8.46 8.77 -21.78
C ALA A 354 7.29 9.26 -20.91
N GLY A 355 7.47 9.35 -19.59
CA GLY A 355 6.43 9.85 -18.67
C GLY A 355 6.22 11.37 -18.68
N SER A 356 6.97 12.12 -19.51
CA SER A 356 7.08 13.59 -19.43
C SER A 356 7.12 14.31 -20.79
N GLN A 357 7.72 13.67 -21.79
CA GLN A 357 7.95 14.12 -23.17
C GLN A 357 7.24 13.14 -24.13
N GLU A 358 5.90 13.15 -24.10
CA GLU A 358 5.06 12.53 -25.16
C GLU A 358 5.37 11.04 -25.42
N GLY A 359 5.64 10.23 -24.39
CA GLY A 359 5.91 8.79 -24.54
C GLY A 359 7.31 8.45 -25.06
N ARG A 360 8.11 9.42 -25.51
CA ARG A 360 9.44 9.18 -26.12
C ARG A 360 10.52 8.93 -25.07
N THR A 361 11.33 7.88 -25.27
CA THR A 361 12.53 7.59 -24.45
C THR A 361 13.75 7.37 -25.35
N CYS A 362 14.95 7.69 -24.83
CA CYS A 362 16.22 7.48 -25.53
C CYS A 362 16.97 6.21 -25.08
N GLY A 363 16.35 5.36 -24.26
CA GLY A 363 16.96 4.11 -23.78
C GLY A 363 18.14 4.24 -22.79
N ALA A 364 18.53 5.46 -22.38
CA ALA A 364 19.65 5.65 -21.47
C ALA A 364 19.46 4.90 -20.13
N PHE A 365 20.50 4.15 -19.73
CA PHE A 365 20.52 3.22 -18.62
C PHE A 365 21.90 3.27 -17.94
N HIS A 366 21.95 3.26 -16.61
CA HIS A 366 23.18 3.18 -15.82
C HIS A 366 22.98 2.25 -14.61
N TRP A 367 23.83 1.23 -14.45
CA TRP A 367 23.89 0.45 -13.20
C TRP A 367 24.29 1.36 -12.03
N VAL A 368 23.79 1.03 -10.83
CA VAL A 368 24.19 1.65 -9.57
C VAL A 368 24.86 0.60 -8.71
N ASP A 369 26.12 0.81 -8.36
CA ASP A 369 26.73 0.11 -7.25
C ASP A 369 26.14 0.66 -5.93
N MET A 370 25.38 -0.19 -5.23
CA MET A 370 24.72 0.18 -3.97
C MET A 370 25.61 -0.06 -2.75
N GLU A 371 26.72 -0.76 -2.86
CA GLU A 371 27.70 -0.85 -1.78
C GLU A 371 28.54 0.44 -1.75
N GLU A 372 29.02 0.89 -2.92
CA GLU A 372 29.71 2.18 -3.08
C GLU A 372 28.78 3.36 -2.76
N LYS A 373 27.60 3.47 -3.41
CA LYS A 373 26.71 4.63 -3.23
C LYS A 373 26.18 4.77 -1.80
N LEU A 374 26.03 3.67 -1.07
CA LEU A 374 25.65 3.68 0.35
C LEU A 374 26.84 3.70 1.31
N LYS A 375 28.08 3.72 0.80
CA LYS A 375 29.34 3.70 1.57
C LYS A 375 29.39 2.52 2.55
N LEU A 376 28.84 1.38 2.14
CA LEU A 376 28.99 0.14 2.89
C LEU A 376 30.47 -0.25 2.86
N LYS A 377 30.99 -0.71 4.01
CA LYS A 377 32.32 -1.33 4.02
C LYS A 377 32.26 -2.58 3.14
N PRO A 378 33.24 -2.83 2.25
CA PRO A 378 33.33 -4.10 1.56
C PRO A 378 33.24 -5.22 2.58
N SER A 379 32.38 -6.22 2.34
CA SER A 379 32.37 -7.38 3.22
C SER A 379 33.77 -8.00 3.17
N GLN A 380 34.36 -8.27 4.33
CA GLN A 380 35.56 -9.12 4.36
C GLN A 380 35.10 -10.52 3.94
N THR A 381 35.20 -10.80 2.64
CA THR A 381 35.05 -12.13 2.08
C THR A 381 35.95 -13.04 2.89
N ALA A 382 35.35 -14.02 3.57
CA ALA A 382 36.09 -14.85 4.51
C ALA A 382 37.27 -15.50 3.78
N GLU A 383 38.48 -15.11 4.16
CA GLU A 383 39.69 -15.82 3.76
C GLU A 383 39.54 -17.23 4.32
N VAL A 384 39.30 -18.19 3.43
CA VAL A 384 39.33 -19.60 3.78
C VAL A 384 40.79 -19.93 4.05
N THR A 385 41.19 -19.79 5.30
CA THR A 385 42.52 -20.15 5.79
C THR A 385 42.71 -21.66 5.58
N ALA A 386 43.30 -22.03 4.45
CA ALA A 386 43.74 -23.38 4.17
C ALA A 386 44.90 -23.70 5.14
N ASN A 387 44.57 -24.37 6.24
CA ASN A 387 45.58 -24.88 7.16
C ASN A 387 46.27 -26.10 6.51
N ASP A 388 47.59 -26.03 6.35
CA ASP A 388 48.41 -27.14 5.91
C ASP A 388 48.41 -28.29 6.94
N GLU A 389 47.81 -29.45 6.60
CA GLU A 389 48.18 -30.74 7.19
C GLU A 389 48.29 -31.87 6.13
N ASN A 390 49.35 -31.76 5.32
CA ASN A 390 50.28 -32.85 4.99
C ASN A 390 49.73 -34.29 4.90
N GLY A 391 49.29 -34.72 3.71
CA GLY A 391 48.91 -36.11 3.41
C GLY A 391 49.47 -36.61 2.08
N LYS A 392 50.44 -37.54 2.09
CA LYS A 392 51.12 -38.06 0.89
C LYS A 392 50.37 -39.21 0.21
N SER A 393 50.22 -39.12 -1.11
CA SER A 393 50.38 -40.26 -2.02
C SER A 393 50.81 -39.77 -3.40
N GLN A 394 51.70 -40.50 -4.06
CA GLN A 394 52.16 -40.23 -5.43
C GLN A 394 51.21 -40.87 -6.44
N ASP A 395 51.14 -40.33 -7.65
CA ASP A 395 51.46 -41.09 -8.87
C ASP A 395 51.74 -40.12 -10.03
N GLU A 396 52.62 -40.53 -10.96
CA GLU A 396 53.10 -39.71 -12.08
C GLU A 396 52.39 -40.11 -13.38
N CYS A 397 52.13 -39.14 -14.29
CA CYS A 397 51.99 -39.43 -15.73
C CYS A 397 52.16 -38.17 -16.62
N ILE A 398 53.43 -37.89 -16.92
CA ILE A 398 53.99 -37.45 -18.21
C ILE A 398 53.06 -36.72 -19.21
N ASP A 399 53.28 -35.40 -19.32
CA ASP A 399 53.55 -34.62 -20.54
C ASP A 399 52.92 -35.03 -21.90
N THR A 400 52.25 -34.07 -22.55
CA THR A 400 52.63 -33.71 -23.94
C THR A 400 52.22 -32.27 -24.30
N SER A 401 53.16 -31.49 -24.81
CA SER A 401 52.97 -30.13 -25.34
C SER A 401 52.19 -30.09 -26.65
N ASN A 402 51.45 -28.99 -26.88
CA ASN A 402 51.43 -28.36 -28.21
C ASN A 402 51.00 -26.89 -28.12
N ASP A 403 51.79 -26.00 -28.72
CA ASP A 403 51.40 -24.61 -28.97
C ASP A 403 50.27 -24.54 -30.03
N HIS A 404 49.46 -23.49 -29.97
CA HIS A 404 49.01 -22.79 -31.17
C HIS A 404 48.78 -21.29 -30.87
N GLN A 405 49.04 -20.45 -31.86
CA GLN A 405 49.05 -18.99 -31.70
C GLN A 405 47.64 -18.41 -31.80
N GLY A 406 47.44 -17.28 -31.12
CA GLY A 406 46.13 -16.73 -30.80
C GLY A 406 45.28 -16.19 -31.94
N ASP A 407 44.11 -15.69 -31.55
CA ASP A 407 43.49 -14.55 -32.19
C ASP A 407 42.85 -13.64 -31.14
N SER A 408 42.71 -12.35 -31.46
CA SER A 408 42.10 -11.33 -30.62
C SER A 408 40.76 -10.93 -31.21
N ASN A 409 39.64 -11.32 -30.59
CA ASN A 409 38.34 -10.79 -30.96
C ASN A 409 37.41 -10.52 -29.78
N LYS A 410 36.63 -9.46 -29.97
CA LYS A 410 35.75 -8.79 -29.01
C LYS A 410 34.66 -9.73 -28.49
N GLU A 411 34.29 -9.58 -27.22
CA GLU A 411 33.01 -10.10 -26.74
C GLU A 411 31.87 -9.24 -27.33
N ASP A 412 30.81 -9.91 -27.78
CA ASP A 412 29.69 -9.30 -28.50
C ASP A 412 28.62 -8.79 -27.52
N ASP A 413 28.56 -7.48 -27.30
CA ASP A 413 27.57 -6.82 -26.43
C ASP A 413 26.19 -6.75 -27.11
N ARG A 414 25.57 -7.92 -27.29
CA ARG A 414 24.32 -8.10 -28.06
C ARG A 414 23.06 -8.09 -27.19
N GLY A 415 22.53 -6.88 -27.01
CA GLY A 415 21.08 -6.59 -27.00
C GLY A 415 20.23 -7.33 -25.96
N LEU A 416 20.10 -6.75 -24.77
CA LEU A 416 18.99 -7.09 -23.86
C LEU A 416 17.69 -6.45 -24.37
N ASP A 417 16.62 -7.24 -24.40
CA ASP A 417 15.33 -6.84 -24.97
C ASP A 417 14.64 -5.78 -24.11
N LEU A 418 14.44 -4.58 -24.68
CA LEU A 418 13.95 -3.39 -23.99
C LEU A 418 12.42 -3.27 -23.96
N ALA A 419 11.68 -4.21 -24.57
CA ALA A 419 10.22 -4.13 -24.64
C ALA A 419 9.53 -4.37 -23.29
N ASP A 420 10.06 -5.29 -22.47
CA ASP A 420 9.29 -5.98 -21.44
C ASP A 420 9.31 -5.33 -20.03
N GLU A 421 9.92 -4.14 -19.88
CA GLU A 421 10.00 -3.39 -18.61
C GLU A 421 9.26 -2.02 -18.64
N LEU A 422 8.45 -1.75 -19.67
CA LEU A 422 7.70 -0.49 -19.82
C LEU A 422 6.38 -0.41 -19.02
N ASP A 423 6.07 -1.38 -18.14
CA ASP A 423 4.82 -1.54 -17.38
C ASP A 423 4.58 -0.50 -16.24
N ASP A 424 5.08 0.72 -16.39
CA ASP A 424 5.00 1.78 -15.37
C ASP A 424 4.62 3.16 -15.95
N ALA A 425 3.78 3.11 -16.99
CA ALA A 425 2.95 4.19 -17.51
C ALA A 425 1.51 3.68 -17.75
N ALA A 426 0.76 3.51 -16.66
CA ALA A 426 -0.70 3.34 -16.57
C ALA A 426 -1.45 2.61 -17.73
N LEU A 427 -1.34 1.29 -17.80
CA LEU A 427 -2.30 0.46 -18.55
C LEU A 427 -3.42 -0.08 -17.65
N LEU A 428 -4.61 0.50 -17.80
CA LEU A 428 -5.88 -0.15 -17.50
C LEU A 428 -6.66 -0.29 -18.81
N HIS A 429 -6.77 -1.54 -19.28
CA HIS A 429 -7.61 -2.01 -20.39
C HIS A 429 -7.31 -1.41 -21.79
N LEU A 430 -6.65 -2.21 -22.63
CA LEU A 430 -6.88 -2.16 -24.08
C LEU A 430 -8.26 -2.78 -24.40
N PRO A 431 -9.02 -2.25 -25.36
CA PRO A 431 -10.08 -3.00 -26.03
C PRO A 431 -9.47 -4.10 -26.90
N LEU A 432 -10.02 -5.32 -26.83
CA LEU A 432 -9.66 -6.45 -27.70
C LEU A 432 -10.36 -6.31 -29.06
N GLU A 433 -9.92 -5.38 -29.92
CA GLU A 433 -10.53 -5.21 -31.26
C GLU A 433 -9.67 -4.37 -32.25
N ALA A 434 -8.40 -4.71 -32.48
CA ALA A 434 -7.57 -4.09 -33.54
C ALA A 434 -6.27 -4.87 -33.90
N PHE A 435 -6.37 -6.10 -34.37
CA PHE A 435 -5.30 -6.73 -35.18
C PHE A 435 -5.93 -7.44 -36.37
N ASN A 436 -5.59 -7.00 -37.58
CA ASN A 436 -5.97 -7.66 -38.83
C ASN A 436 -4.70 -8.28 -39.42
N GLU A 437 -4.76 -9.56 -39.81
CA GLU A 437 -3.57 -10.42 -39.98
C GLU A 437 -2.91 -10.27 -41.37
N SER A 438 -2.83 -9.05 -41.87
CA SER A 438 -2.33 -8.72 -43.21
C SER A 438 -1.56 -7.40 -43.20
N ASP A 439 -0.23 -7.49 -43.12
CA ASP A 439 0.78 -6.58 -43.73
C ASP A 439 2.20 -7.02 -43.27
N LEU A 440 2.60 -8.24 -43.68
CA LEU A 440 3.93 -8.81 -43.45
C LEU A 440 4.44 -9.53 -44.71
N VAL A 441 4.68 -8.77 -45.78
CA VAL A 441 5.45 -9.19 -46.96
C VAL A 441 6.30 -8.00 -47.43
N ASP A 442 7.58 -8.30 -47.70
CA ASP A 442 8.70 -7.43 -48.16
C ASP A 442 9.36 -6.49 -47.10
#